data_AF-A0A2A9ED13-F1
#
_entry.id   AF-A0A2A9ED13-F1
#
_cell.length_a   1.000
_cell.length_b   1.000
_cell.length_c   1.000
_cell.angle_alpha   90.00
_cell.angle_beta   90.00
_cell.angle_gamma   90.00
#
_symmetry.space_group_name_H-M   'P 1'
#
loop_
_entity.id
_entity.type
_entity.pdbx_description
1 polymer ?
#
loop_
_entity_poly.entity_id
_entity_poly.type
_entity_poly.pdbx_seq_one_letter_code
_entity_poly.pdbx_strand_id
1 'polypeptide(L)'
;MSSHAARSRAAGAALALAAALALSACSAEDRPALPDISIPSFDLPSGEELKSFVADARNQVEEVAGDVTSAAKALEGLSGKARGSAEDALGTVQGAVGQVQDALDAAKDGKKDAEEKLASAGGTLQDARQKVDEALAALGTSTDDATQRARAELTELRAELDRLGDEVARP
;
A
#
# COMPACT_ATOMS: atom_id res chain seq x y z
N MET A 1 -57.65 15.01 12.99
CA MET A 1 -57.69 16.34 12.35
C MET A 1 -56.24 16.74 12.13
N SER A 2 -55.54 16.13 11.18
CA SER A 2 -55.55 16.40 9.73
C SER A 2 -54.77 17.66 9.38
N SER A 3 -53.60 17.48 8.78
CA SER A 3 -53.12 18.30 7.66
C SER A 3 -52.10 17.49 6.86
N HIS A 4 -52.61 16.86 5.82
CA HIS A 4 -51.90 16.28 4.70
C HIS A 4 -51.84 17.37 3.62
N ALA A 5 -50.69 17.65 3.02
CA ALA A 5 -50.63 18.43 1.79
C ALA A 5 -49.44 17.98 0.94
N ALA A 6 -49.77 17.16 -0.05
CA ALA A 6 -48.95 16.81 -1.19
C ALA A 6 -48.91 17.95 -2.22
N ARG A 7 -47.90 17.91 -3.12
CA ARG A 7 -47.93 18.11 -4.59
C ARG A 7 -46.58 18.67 -5.06
N SER A 8 -46.03 18.43 -6.25
CA SER A 8 -46.16 17.48 -7.37
C SER A 8 -45.26 18.05 -8.50
N ARG A 9 -44.89 17.18 -9.47
CA ARG A 9 -44.39 17.43 -10.86
C ARG A 9 -42.86 17.48 -11.00
N ALA A 10 -42.16 16.53 -11.61
CA ALA A 10 -42.26 15.83 -12.92
C ALA A 10 -41.76 16.64 -14.13
N ALA A 11 -40.73 16.12 -14.80
CA ALA A 11 -40.41 16.14 -16.25
C ALA A 11 -38.90 15.90 -16.39
N GLY A 12 -38.46 14.75 -16.93
CA GLY A 12 -38.14 14.58 -18.35
C GLY A 12 -36.61 14.48 -18.49
N ALA A 13 -35.97 13.75 -19.38
CA ALA A 13 -36.41 12.97 -20.52
C ALA A 13 -35.36 11.87 -20.77
N ALA A 14 -35.83 10.73 -21.28
CA ALA A 14 -35.00 9.66 -21.79
C ALA A 14 -34.27 10.09 -23.07
N LEU A 15 -33.01 9.67 -23.21
CA LEU A 15 -32.31 9.57 -24.50
C LEU A 15 -31.56 8.24 -24.50
N ALA A 16 -32.18 7.24 -25.10
CA ALA A 16 -31.54 6.00 -25.49
C ALA A 16 -30.80 6.23 -26.80
N LEU A 17 -29.47 6.12 -26.81
CA LEU A 17 -28.70 5.95 -28.05
C LEU A 17 -28.28 4.49 -28.16
N ALA A 18 -29.05 3.75 -28.96
CA ALA A 18 -28.62 2.48 -29.51
C ALA A 18 -27.73 2.77 -30.73
N ALA A 19 -26.41 2.61 -30.57
CA ALA A 19 -25.47 2.65 -31.70
C ALA A 19 -25.22 1.21 -32.18
N ALA A 20 -25.76 0.90 -33.35
CA ALA A 20 -25.49 -0.33 -34.08
C ALA A 20 -24.03 -0.35 -34.55
N LEU A 21 -23.25 -1.34 -34.10
CA LEU A 21 -21.90 -1.60 -34.61
C LEU A 21 -22.01 -2.37 -35.93
N ALA A 22 -21.90 -1.65 -37.04
CA ALA A 22 -21.60 -2.26 -38.33
C ALA A 22 -20.11 -2.62 -38.37
N LEU A 23 -19.79 -3.92 -38.38
CA LEU A 23 -18.48 -4.42 -38.73
C LEU A 23 -18.27 -4.24 -40.24
N SER A 24 -17.59 -3.16 -40.64
CA SER A 24 -16.93 -3.07 -41.95
C SER A 24 -15.43 -3.24 -41.76
N ALA A 25 -14.92 -4.36 -42.27
CA ALA A 25 -13.51 -4.60 -42.44
C ALA A 25 -12.88 -3.62 -43.45
N CYS A 26 -11.55 -3.47 -43.34
CA CYS A 26 -10.60 -3.01 -44.37
C CYS A 26 -10.26 -1.51 -44.42
N SER A 27 -9.15 -1.10 -43.80
CA SER A 27 -7.90 -0.71 -44.50
C SER A 27 -6.93 -0.04 -43.52
N ALA A 28 -5.63 -0.16 -43.80
CA ALA A 28 -4.55 0.53 -43.11
C ALA A 28 -4.67 2.06 -43.25
N GLU A 29 -3.88 2.79 -42.45
CA GLU A 29 -3.83 4.26 -42.36
C GLU A 29 -4.93 4.92 -41.50
N ASP A 30 -4.78 4.82 -40.17
CA ASP A 30 -4.77 5.94 -39.22
C ASP A 30 -4.71 5.31 -37.82
N ARG A 31 -3.50 4.99 -37.34
CA ARG A 31 -3.34 4.63 -35.92
C ARG A 31 -3.47 5.96 -35.16
N PRO A 32 -4.54 6.21 -34.39
CA PRO A 32 -4.54 7.34 -33.49
C PRO A 32 -3.29 7.18 -32.62
N ALA A 33 -2.46 8.22 -32.59
CA ALA A 33 -1.32 8.28 -31.69
C ALA A 33 -1.83 7.92 -30.30
N LEU A 34 -1.44 6.74 -29.81
CA LEU A 34 -1.73 6.38 -28.43
C LEU A 34 -1.18 7.53 -27.60
N PRO A 35 -1.95 8.09 -26.65
CA PRO A 35 -1.37 9.04 -25.72
C PRO A 35 -0.15 8.37 -25.11
N ASP A 36 0.99 9.05 -25.19
CA ASP A 36 2.23 8.61 -24.55
C ASP A 36 1.91 8.53 -23.05
N ILE A 37 1.64 7.31 -22.57
CA ILE A 37 1.44 7.07 -21.15
C ILE A 37 2.84 7.22 -20.57
N SER A 38 3.17 8.44 -20.16
CA SER A 38 4.39 8.74 -19.42
C SER A 38 4.23 8.08 -18.05
N ILE A 39 4.62 6.81 -17.97
CA ILE A 39 4.75 6.10 -16.70
C ILE A 39 5.92 6.80 -16.00
N PRO A 40 5.73 7.34 -14.78
CA PRO A 40 6.84 7.90 -14.03
C PRO A 40 7.91 6.82 -13.93
N SER A 41 9.07 7.07 -14.53
CA SER A 41 10.19 6.14 -14.49
C SER A 41 10.77 6.21 -13.09
N PHE A 42 10.68 5.11 -12.36
CA PHE A 42 11.44 4.93 -11.13
C PHE A 42 12.91 4.79 -11.52
N ASP A 43 13.74 5.76 -11.17
CA ASP A 43 15.15 5.81 -11.52
C ASP A 43 15.95 6.06 -10.24
N LEU A 44 16.82 5.13 -9.89
CA LEU A 44 17.68 5.29 -8.72
C LEU A 44 18.74 6.37 -8.99
N PRO A 45 19.09 7.20 -7.99
CA PRO A 45 20.21 8.11 -8.13
C PRO A 45 21.53 7.33 -8.24
N SER A 46 22.63 8.06 -8.41
CA SER A 46 23.96 7.46 -8.57
C SER A 46 24.99 8.10 -7.64
N GLY A 47 26.14 7.45 -7.47
CA GLY A 47 27.23 8.00 -6.67
C GLY A 47 26.85 8.21 -5.20
N GLU A 48 27.05 9.42 -4.67
CA GLU A 48 26.81 9.74 -3.26
C GLU A 48 25.33 9.84 -2.90
N GLU A 49 24.48 10.24 -3.85
CA GLU A 49 23.02 10.29 -3.65
C GLU A 49 22.47 8.88 -3.44
N LEU A 50 22.92 7.91 -4.25
CA LEU A 50 22.58 6.50 -4.04
C LEU A 50 23.01 5.97 -2.68
N LYS A 51 24.21 6.35 -2.22
CA LYS A 51 24.68 5.93 -0.89
C LYS A 51 23.83 6.52 0.23
N SER A 52 23.41 7.78 0.08
CA SER A 52 22.56 8.46 1.05
C SER A 52 21.18 7.82 1.10
N PHE A 53 20.54 7.63 -0.05
CA PHE A 53 19.28 6.89 -0.17
C PHE A 53 19.35 5.49 0.47
N VAL A 54 20.38 4.71 0.16
CA VAL A 54 20.54 3.37 0.73
C VAL A 54 20.76 3.43 2.24
N ALA A 55 21.46 4.42 2.75
CA ALA A 55 21.67 4.59 4.19
C ALA A 55 20.37 4.97 4.91
N ASP A 56 19.62 5.93 4.37
CA ASP A 56 18.36 6.42 4.93
C ASP A 56 17.30 5.31 4.93
N ALA A 57 17.14 4.60 3.80
CA ALA A 57 16.24 3.46 3.70
C ALA A 57 16.64 2.31 4.67
N ARG A 58 17.94 2.10 4.92
CA ARG A 58 18.40 1.11 5.92
C ARG A 58 18.07 1.51 7.35
N ASN A 59 18.26 2.77 7.70
CA ASN A 59 17.89 3.28 9.01
C ASN A 59 16.39 3.08 9.25
N GLN A 60 15.56 3.43 8.25
CA GLN A 60 14.12 3.26 8.35
C GLN A 60 13.69 1.78 8.45
N VAL A 61 14.40 0.88 7.75
CA VAL A 61 14.23 -0.58 7.90
C VAL A 61 14.53 -1.05 9.33
N GLU A 62 15.58 -0.53 9.96
CA GLU A 62 15.94 -0.87 11.34
C GLU A 62 14.88 -0.37 12.34
N GLU A 63 14.32 0.82 12.12
CA GLU A 63 13.21 1.35 12.91
C GLU A 63 11.97 0.44 12.81
N VAL A 64 11.55 0.09 11.59
CA VAL A 64 10.41 -0.85 11.38
C VAL A 64 10.68 -2.20 12.05
N ALA A 65 11.90 -2.73 12.00
CA ALA A 65 12.24 -3.98 12.66
C ALA A 65 12.15 -3.89 14.20
N GLY A 66 12.52 -2.74 14.77
CA GLY A 66 12.31 -2.41 16.17
C GLY A 66 10.82 -2.43 16.54
N ASP A 67 9.99 -1.77 15.75
CA ASP A 67 8.55 -1.66 15.97
C ASP A 67 7.83 -2.98 15.81
N VAL A 68 8.22 -3.82 14.85
CA VAL A 68 7.72 -5.20 14.76
C VAL A 68 7.97 -5.96 16.06
N THR A 69 9.15 -5.78 16.66
CA THR A 69 9.50 -6.44 17.93
C THR A 69 8.66 -5.91 19.09
N SER A 70 8.42 -4.60 19.15
CA SER A 70 7.56 -3.97 20.16
C SER A 70 6.10 -4.39 20.01
N ALA A 71 5.57 -4.34 18.78
CA ALA A 71 4.23 -4.80 18.44
C ALA A 71 4.04 -6.29 18.78
N ALA A 72 5.00 -7.16 18.48
CA ALA A 72 4.93 -8.58 18.84
C ALA A 72 4.78 -8.81 20.34
N LYS A 73 5.53 -8.06 21.16
CA LYS A 73 5.40 -8.09 22.63
C LYS A 73 4.03 -7.55 23.09
N ALA A 74 3.52 -6.52 22.43
CA ALA A 74 2.23 -5.96 22.78
C ALA A 74 1.04 -6.88 22.48
N LEU A 75 1.22 -7.93 21.67
CA LEU A 75 0.20 -8.96 21.47
C LEU A 75 0.05 -9.91 22.67
N GLU A 76 0.94 -9.84 23.67
CA GLU A 76 0.81 -10.59 24.91
C GLU A 76 -0.51 -10.27 25.62
N GLY A 77 -1.27 -11.32 25.95
CA GLY A 77 -2.60 -11.19 26.57
C GLY A 77 -3.76 -11.15 25.56
N LEU A 78 -3.49 -10.95 24.27
CA LEU A 78 -4.48 -11.19 23.22
C LEU A 78 -4.69 -12.68 22.98
N SER A 79 -5.87 -13.03 22.46
CA SER A 79 -6.19 -14.40 22.07
C SER A 79 -7.14 -14.46 20.87
N GLY A 80 -7.29 -15.65 20.31
CA GLY A 80 -8.22 -15.91 19.22
C GLY A 80 -7.89 -15.13 17.95
N LYS A 81 -8.95 -14.69 17.24
CA LYS A 81 -8.83 -14.10 15.91
C LYS A 81 -8.00 -12.82 15.89
N ALA A 82 -8.15 -11.95 16.88
CA ALA A 82 -7.42 -10.68 16.93
C ALA A 82 -5.91 -10.88 17.04
N ARG A 83 -5.48 -11.83 17.90
CA ARG A 83 -4.07 -12.22 18.00
C ARG A 83 -3.56 -12.80 16.68
N GLY A 84 -4.29 -13.77 16.11
CA GLY A 84 -3.86 -14.42 14.86
C GLY A 84 -3.74 -13.44 13.68
N SER A 85 -4.66 -12.48 13.55
CA SER A 85 -4.58 -11.42 12.54
C SER A 85 -3.38 -10.50 12.76
N ALA A 86 -3.07 -10.14 14.00
CA ALA A 86 -1.89 -9.34 14.29
C ALA A 86 -0.58 -10.08 14.02
N GLU A 87 -0.48 -11.36 14.40
CA GLU A 87 0.71 -12.19 14.10
C GLU A 87 0.93 -12.37 12.59
N ASP A 88 -0.15 -12.57 11.80
CA ASP A 88 -0.10 -12.63 10.32
C ASP A 88 0.42 -11.31 9.72
N ALA A 89 -0.06 -10.18 10.25
CA ALA A 89 0.40 -8.87 9.81
C ALA A 89 1.89 -8.66 10.09
N LEU A 90 2.36 -8.98 11.30
CA LEU A 90 3.78 -8.88 11.65
C LEU A 90 4.66 -9.77 10.78
N GLY A 91 4.20 -10.99 10.46
CA GLY A 91 4.92 -11.88 9.54
C GLY A 91 5.01 -11.31 8.13
N THR A 92 3.93 -10.70 7.63
CA THR A 92 3.93 -10.03 6.32
C THR A 92 4.87 -8.83 6.30
N VAL A 93 4.88 -8.03 7.36
CA VAL A 93 5.80 -6.90 7.51
C VAL A 93 7.26 -7.37 7.49
N GLN A 94 7.60 -8.42 8.25
CA GLN A 94 8.95 -8.99 8.24
C GLN A 94 9.38 -9.44 6.85
N GLY A 95 8.48 -10.05 6.08
CA GLY A 95 8.72 -10.41 4.68
C GLY A 95 8.99 -9.20 3.80
N ALA A 96 8.17 -8.15 3.92
CA ALA A 96 8.34 -6.91 3.16
C ALA A 96 9.68 -6.21 3.47
N VAL A 97 10.02 -6.09 4.75
CA VAL A 97 11.28 -5.51 5.20
C VAL A 97 12.48 -6.29 4.66
N GLY A 98 12.42 -7.63 4.68
CA GLY A 98 13.46 -8.47 4.09
C GLY A 98 13.63 -8.22 2.58
N GLN A 99 12.53 -8.06 1.84
CA GLN A 99 12.60 -7.74 0.40
C GLN A 99 13.18 -6.35 0.13
N VAL A 100 12.88 -5.36 0.98
CA VAL A 100 13.53 -4.04 0.89
C VAL A 100 15.02 -4.17 1.13
N GLN A 101 15.45 -4.90 2.16
CA GLN A 101 16.87 -5.15 2.44
C GLN A 101 17.59 -5.79 1.24
N ASP A 102 16.99 -6.82 0.64
CA ASP A 102 17.53 -7.48 -0.55
C ASP A 102 17.66 -6.54 -1.76
N ALA A 103 16.74 -5.58 -1.89
CA ALA A 103 16.76 -4.57 -2.94
C ALA A 103 17.87 -3.53 -2.70
N LEU A 104 18.01 -3.08 -1.45
CA LEU A 104 19.07 -2.16 -1.02
C LEU A 104 20.47 -2.80 -1.07
N ASP A 105 20.57 -4.13 -0.94
CA ASP A 105 21.81 -4.86 -1.18
C ASP A 105 22.12 -4.97 -2.67
N ALA A 106 21.12 -5.23 -3.52
CA ALA A 106 21.31 -5.25 -4.97
C ALA A 106 21.77 -3.90 -5.56
N ALA A 107 21.46 -2.78 -4.89
CA ALA A 107 21.98 -1.45 -5.27
C ALA A 107 23.52 -1.38 -5.28
N LYS A 108 24.21 -2.28 -4.57
CA LYS A 108 25.67 -2.42 -4.62
C LYS A 108 26.17 -3.12 -5.88
N ASP A 109 25.34 -4.00 -6.45
CA ASP A 109 25.70 -4.90 -7.55
C ASP A 109 25.27 -4.34 -8.92
N GLY A 110 24.16 -3.61 -8.97
CA GLY A 110 23.69 -2.99 -10.21
C GLY A 110 22.39 -2.21 -10.06
N LYS A 111 22.33 -1.03 -10.69
CA LYS A 111 21.19 -0.11 -10.64
C LYS A 111 19.86 -0.74 -11.10
N LYS A 112 19.89 -1.43 -12.26
CA LYS A 112 18.68 -2.02 -12.86
C LYS A 112 18.05 -3.11 -11.97
N ASP A 113 18.86 -4.01 -11.43
CA ASP A 113 18.38 -5.10 -10.57
C ASP A 113 17.82 -4.54 -9.25
N ALA A 114 18.44 -3.48 -8.72
CA ALA A 114 17.95 -2.78 -7.54
C ALA A 114 16.60 -2.10 -7.77
N GLU A 115 16.40 -1.45 -8.93
CA GLU A 115 15.12 -0.83 -9.30
C GLU A 115 13.98 -1.86 -9.39
N GLU A 116 14.22 -2.99 -10.05
CA GLU A 116 13.21 -4.07 -10.18
C GLU A 116 12.86 -4.67 -8.81
N LYS A 117 13.86 -4.84 -7.95
CA LYS A 117 13.64 -5.34 -6.58
C LYS A 117 12.95 -4.31 -5.68
N LEU A 118 13.28 -3.02 -5.79
CA LEU A 118 12.62 -1.96 -5.03
C LEU A 118 11.15 -1.81 -5.45
N ALA A 119 10.85 -1.88 -6.74
CA ALA A 119 9.48 -1.88 -7.23
C ALA A 119 8.68 -3.09 -6.68
N SER A 120 9.29 -4.27 -6.67
CA SER A 120 8.69 -5.48 -6.09
C SER A 120 8.48 -5.34 -4.58
N ALA A 121 9.48 -4.83 -3.87
CA ALA A 121 9.41 -4.59 -2.43
C ALA A 121 8.35 -3.53 -2.07
N GLY A 122 8.16 -2.51 -2.91
CA GLY A 122 7.08 -1.53 -2.78
C GLY A 122 5.69 -2.17 -2.82
N GLY A 123 5.48 -3.15 -3.72
CA GLY A 123 4.26 -3.96 -3.74
C GLY A 123 4.05 -4.75 -2.45
N THR A 124 5.09 -5.44 -1.95
CA THR A 124 4.98 -6.18 -0.69
C THR A 124 4.79 -5.27 0.53
N LEU A 125 5.39 -4.07 0.54
CA LEU A 125 5.14 -3.07 1.59
C LEU A 125 3.69 -2.61 1.59
N GLN A 126 3.08 -2.44 0.41
CA GLN A 126 1.66 -2.13 0.30
C GLN A 126 0.79 -3.26 0.88
N ASP A 127 1.12 -4.52 0.58
CA ASP A 127 0.43 -5.68 1.16
C ASP A 127 0.60 -5.73 2.69
N ALA A 128 1.80 -5.45 3.19
CA ALA A 128 2.08 -5.40 4.62
C ALA A 128 1.27 -4.31 5.33
N ARG A 129 1.19 -3.11 4.75
CA ARG A 129 0.34 -2.02 5.24
C ARG A 129 -1.12 -2.44 5.33
N GLN A 130 -1.65 -3.07 4.28
CA GLN A 130 -3.02 -3.58 4.26
C GLN A 130 -3.24 -4.61 5.37
N LYS A 131 -2.29 -5.52 5.58
CA LYS A 131 -2.38 -6.53 6.65
C LYS A 131 -2.39 -5.92 8.04
N VAL A 132 -1.61 -4.87 8.28
CA VAL A 132 -1.66 -4.12 9.55
C VAL A 132 -3.02 -3.43 9.72
N ASP A 133 -3.59 -2.84 8.66
CA ASP A 133 -4.93 -2.25 8.70
C ASP A 133 -6.02 -3.30 9.00
N GLU A 134 -5.91 -4.51 8.42
CA GLU A 134 -6.79 -5.65 8.73
C GLU A 134 -6.65 -6.10 10.19
N ALA A 135 -5.43 -6.14 10.74
CA ALA A 135 -5.18 -6.46 12.14
C ALA A 135 -5.77 -5.41 13.09
N LEU A 136 -5.59 -4.12 12.78
CA LEU A 136 -6.19 -3.01 13.53
C LEU A 136 -7.73 -3.10 13.54
N ALA A 137 -8.34 -3.46 12.40
CA ALA A 137 -9.78 -3.70 12.33
C ALA A 137 -10.21 -4.92 13.15
N ALA A 138 -9.40 -5.99 13.17
CA ALA A 138 -9.69 -7.21 13.94
C ALA A 138 -9.62 -6.99 15.47
N LEU A 139 -8.82 -6.05 15.93
CA LEU A 139 -8.81 -5.59 17.33
C LEU A 139 -10.12 -4.87 17.72
N GLY A 140 -10.93 -4.47 16.74
CA GLY A 140 -12.24 -3.84 16.94
C GLY A 140 -12.14 -2.55 17.73
N THR A 141 -13.12 -2.28 18.60
CA THR A 141 -13.14 -1.11 19.52
C THR A 141 -12.99 -1.51 20.98
N SER A 142 -12.44 -2.69 21.25
CA SER A 142 -12.24 -3.14 22.64
C SER A 142 -11.31 -2.17 23.38
N THR A 143 -11.60 -1.98 24.67
CA THR A 143 -10.92 -1.03 25.56
C THR A 143 -10.08 -1.72 26.64
N ASP A 144 -9.95 -3.05 26.60
CA ASP A 144 -9.03 -3.77 27.48
C ASP A 144 -7.58 -3.35 27.21
N ASP A 145 -6.76 -3.38 28.26
CA ASP A 145 -5.40 -2.85 28.23
C ASP A 145 -4.52 -3.56 27.19
N ALA A 146 -4.69 -4.87 27.00
CA ALA A 146 -3.94 -5.64 26.01
C ALA A 146 -4.29 -5.20 24.58
N THR A 147 -5.58 -5.06 24.27
CA THR A 147 -6.05 -4.57 22.97
C THR A 147 -5.64 -3.13 22.72
N GLN A 148 -5.70 -2.24 23.72
CA GLN A 148 -5.25 -0.87 23.56
C GLN A 148 -3.74 -0.76 23.30
N ARG A 149 -2.94 -1.55 24.02
CA ARG A 149 -1.48 -1.62 23.79
C ARG A 149 -1.18 -2.12 22.39
N ALA A 150 -1.77 -3.24 21.98
CA ALA A 150 -1.57 -3.79 20.64
C ALA A 150 -2.02 -2.82 19.53
N ARG A 151 -3.13 -2.11 19.73
CA ARG A 151 -3.61 -1.10 18.76
C ARG A 151 -2.62 0.05 18.63
N ALA A 152 -2.08 0.55 19.73
CA ALA A 152 -1.10 1.64 19.71
C ALA A 152 0.14 1.26 18.89
N GLU A 153 0.74 0.11 19.21
CA GLU A 153 1.98 -0.37 18.56
C GLU A 153 1.76 -0.71 17.08
N LEU A 154 0.62 -1.33 16.72
CA LEU A 154 0.30 -1.56 15.31
C LEU A 154 0.02 -0.27 14.53
N THR A 155 -0.49 0.78 15.20
CA THR A 155 -0.68 2.09 14.58
C THR A 155 0.66 2.79 14.32
N GLU A 156 1.59 2.67 15.25
CA GLU A 156 2.95 3.18 15.10
C GLU A 156 3.68 2.44 13.98
N LEU A 157 3.65 1.11 14.00
CA LEU A 157 4.20 0.28 12.93
C LEU A 157 3.60 0.63 11.55
N ARG A 158 2.29 0.89 11.49
CA ARG A 158 1.62 1.31 10.25
C ARG A 158 2.18 2.63 9.72
N ALA A 159 2.51 3.57 10.60
CA ALA A 159 3.11 4.85 10.25
C ALA A 159 4.57 4.68 9.81
N GLU A 160 5.36 3.82 10.46
CA GLU A 160 6.73 3.54 9.99
C GLU A 160 6.74 2.82 8.64
N LEU A 161 5.77 1.94 8.38
CA LEU A 161 5.60 1.37 7.04
C LEU A 161 5.25 2.43 5.99
N ASP A 162 4.48 3.47 6.35
CA ASP A 162 4.23 4.61 5.46
C ASP A 162 5.53 5.34 5.14
N ARG A 163 6.32 5.70 6.15
CA ARG A 163 7.62 6.35 5.96
C ARG A 163 8.57 5.50 5.13
N LEU A 164 8.68 4.20 5.42
CA LEU A 164 9.55 3.30 4.66
C LEU A 164 9.17 3.22 3.19
N GLY A 165 7.88 3.07 2.88
CA GLY A 165 7.46 3.02 1.47
C GLY A 165 7.55 4.37 0.77
N ASP A 166 7.42 5.49 1.48
CA ASP A 166 7.69 6.82 0.91
C ASP A 166 9.18 6.99 0.59
N GLU A 167 10.05 6.53 1.49
CA GLU A 167 11.50 6.51 1.31
C GLU A 167 11.86 5.68 0.07
N VAL A 168 11.44 4.40 0.02
CA VAL A 168 11.81 3.53 -1.11
C VAL A 168 11.14 3.88 -2.44
N ALA A 169 10.04 4.62 -2.43
CA ALA A 169 9.37 5.08 -3.66
C ALA A 169 9.96 6.39 -4.22
N ARG A 170 10.80 7.08 -3.45
CA ARG A 170 11.35 8.40 -3.81
C ARG A 170 12.88 8.40 -3.63
N PRO A 171 13.59 7.58 -4.41
CA PRO A 171 15.03 7.46 -4.32
C PRO A 171 15.77 8.72 -4.78
#